data_AF-A0A7J7W7X7-F1
#
_entry.id   AF-A0A7J7W7X7-F1
#
_cell.length_a   1.000
_cell.length_b   1.000
_cell.length_c   1.000
_cell.angle_alpha   90.00
_cell.angle_beta   90.00
_cell.angle_gamma   90.00
#
_symmetry.space_group_name_H-M   'P 1'
#
loop_
_entity.id
_entity.type
_entity.pdbx_description
1 polymer ?
#
loop_
_entity_poly.entity_id
_entity_poly.type
_entity_poly.pdbx_seq_one_letter_code
_entity_poly.pdbx_strand_id
1 'polypeptide(L)'
;MEALEIQCPASGRGLGLAKSPSPRTQEVAFQLAQNWIRTNFDVYSQKSAMYEKYDISNGGQPGGGGEYEVQEGFGWTNGVVLMLLDRYGDRLSSGTQTAFLEPHCLAAALLLSLLLSFLPQ
;
A
#
# COMPACT_ATOMS: atom_id res chain seq x y z
N MET A 1 -2.35 -21.90 -2.43
CA MET A 1 -2.33 -20.44 -2.55
C MET A 1 -3.17 -19.90 -1.42
N GLU A 2 -2.55 -19.35 -0.39
CA GLU A 2 -3.25 -18.78 0.76
C GLU A 2 -3.43 -17.29 0.47
N ALA A 3 -4.60 -16.91 -0.03
CA ALA A 3 -4.93 -15.52 -0.27
C ALA A 3 -5.45 -14.90 1.04
N LEU A 4 -4.96 -13.72 1.41
CA LEU A 4 -5.44 -13.02 2.60
C LEU A 4 -6.80 -12.38 2.29
N GLU A 5 -7.85 -12.91 2.89
CA GLU A 5 -9.18 -12.32 2.91
C GLU A 5 -9.39 -11.68 4.29
N ILE A 6 -9.29 -10.35 4.38
CA ILE A 6 -9.64 -9.63 5.61
C ILE A 6 -11.09 -9.17 5.46
N GLN A 7 -11.98 -9.81 6.20
CA GLN A 7 -13.41 -9.46 6.20
C GLN A 7 -13.67 -8.34 7.22
N CYS A 8 -14.48 -7.35 6.84
CA CYS A 8 -14.90 -6.29 7.75
C CYS A 8 -15.81 -6.90 8.85
N PRO A 9 -15.52 -6.72 10.14
CA PRO A 9 -16.33 -7.31 11.21
C PRO A 9 -17.70 -6.63 11.27
N ALA A 10 -18.77 -7.41 11.06
CA ALA A 10 -20.16 -6.94 10.96
C ALA A 10 -20.75 -6.20 12.19
N SER A 11 -20.01 -6.07 13.31
CA SER A 11 -20.56 -5.62 14.60
C SER A 11 -19.90 -4.36 15.19
N GLY A 12 -19.11 -3.60 14.43
CA GLY A 12 -18.47 -2.35 14.91
C GLY A 12 -17.43 -2.55 16.03
N ARG A 13 -17.22 -3.80 16.47
CA ARG A 13 -16.19 -4.21 17.42
C ARG A 13 -15.25 -5.17 16.70
N GLY A 14 -14.21 -4.68 16.05
CA GLY A 14 -13.14 -5.58 15.64
C GLY A 14 -11.86 -4.88 15.24
N LEU A 15 -10.79 -5.25 15.95
CA LEU A 15 -9.37 -5.08 15.60
C LEU A 15 -8.59 -5.77 16.72
N GLY A 16 -8.58 -7.11 16.68
CA GLY A 16 -8.16 -8.01 17.76
C GLY A 16 -6.83 -7.64 18.41
N LEU A 17 -5.70 -7.93 17.74
CA LEU A 17 -4.36 -7.66 18.28
C LEU A 17 -4.13 -6.19 18.64
N ALA A 18 -4.78 -5.26 17.92
CA ALA A 18 -4.67 -3.83 18.19
C ALA A 18 -5.28 -3.41 19.55
N LYS A 19 -6.19 -4.22 20.13
CA LYS A 19 -6.77 -3.98 21.46
C LYS A 19 -6.03 -4.71 22.58
N SER A 20 -4.96 -5.44 22.26
CA SER A 20 -4.14 -6.13 23.25
C SER A 20 -3.50 -5.12 24.22
N PRO A 21 -3.31 -5.45 25.52
CA PRO A 21 -2.55 -4.60 26.44
C PRO A 21 -1.04 -4.60 26.16
N SER A 22 -0.54 -5.52 25.33
CA SER A 22 0.88 -5.64 24.98
C SER A 22 1.25 -4.67 23.85
N PRO A 23 2.19 -3.72 24.07
CA PRO A 23 2.67 -2.82 23.02
C PRO A 23 3.25 -3.58 21.82
N ARG A 24 3.94 -4.69 22.06
CA ARG A 24 4.48 -5.54 21.00
C ARG A 24 3.38 -6.13 20.11
N THR A 25 2.28 -6.55 20.71
CA THR A 25 1.13 -7.10 19.97
C THR A 25 0.41 -6.03 19.17
N GLN A 26 0.26 -4.83 19.74
CA GLN A 26 -0.26 -3.68 19.03
C GLN A 26 0.62 -3.29 17.84
N GLU A 27 1.94 -3.36 18.00
CA GLU A 27 2.88 -3.09 16.91
C GLU A 27 2.76 -4.13 15.79
N VAL A 28 2.64 -5.42 16.12
CA VAL A 28 2.36 -6.46 15.10
C VAL A 28 1.06 -6.16 14.36
N ALA A 29 0.02 -5.69 15.06
CA ALA A 29 -1.23 -5.28 14.41
C ALA A 29 -1.03 -4.14 13.41
N PHE A 30 -0.21 -3.14 13.77
CA PHE A 30 0.14 -2.05 12.86
C PHE A 30 0.94 -2.55 11.65
N GLN A 31 1.93 -3.43 11.85
CA GLN A 31 2.74 -3.96 10.74
C GLN A 31 1.89 -4.75 9.74
N LEU A 32 0.91 -5.53 10.23
CA LEU A 32 -0.07 -6.19 9.37
C LEU A 32 -0.92 -5.19 8.58
N ALA A 33 -1.38 -4.11 9.22
CA ALA A 33 -2.13 -3.04 8.56
C ALA A 33 -1.28 -2.33 7.50
N GLN A 34 -0.02 -2.01 7.81
CA GLN A 34 0.92 -1.36 6.90
C GLN A 34 1.20 -2.23 5.67
N ASN A 35 1.41 -3.53 5.85
CA ASN A 35 1.62 -4.45 4.74
C ASN A 35 0.36 -4.54 3.87
N TRP A 36 -0.82 -4.70 4.50
CA TRP A 36 -2.09 -4.74 3.77
C TRP A 36 -2.31 -3.49 2.93
N ILE A 37 -2.13 -2.30 3.50
CA ILE A 37 -2.32 -1.03 2.78
C ILE A 37 -1.35 -0.88 1.61
N ARG A 38 -0.06 -1.22 1.80
CA ARG A 38 0.93 -1.15 0.71
C ARG A 38 0.58 -2.09 -0.43
N THR A 39 0.29 -3.36 -0.12
CA THR A 39 -0.12 -4.35 -1.13
C THR A 39 -1.34 -3.86 -1.93
N ASN A 40 -2.37 -3.38 -1.23
CA ASN A 40 -3.58 -2.88 -1.89
C ASN A 40 -3.30 -1.64 -2.73
N PHE A 41 -2.51 -0.69 -2.22
CA PHE A 41 -2.16 0.55 -2.91
C PHE A 41 -1.33 0.27 -4.17
N ASP A 42 -0.34 -0.61 -4.09
CA ASP A 42 0.52 -0.96 -5.22
C ASP A 42 -0.29 -1.55 -6.37
N VAL A 43 -1.24 -2.45 -6.09
CA VAL A 43 -2.15 -2.99 -7.11
C VAL A 43 -3.09 -1.93 -7.64
N TYR A 44 -3.72 -1.17 -6.74
CA TYR A 44 -4.67 -0.14 -7.13
C TYR A 44 -4.00 0.88 -8.07
N SER A 45 -2.75 1.26 -7.79
CA SER A 45 -1.99 2.19 -8.64
C SER A 45 -1.76 1.69 -10.07
N GLN A 46 -1.73 0.37 -10.27
CA GLN A 46 -1.48 -0.27 -11.57
C GLN A 46 -2.78 -0.64 -12.29
N LYS A 47 -3.81 -1.05 -11.54
CA LYS A 47 -5.03 -1.66 -12.07
C LYS A 47 -6.26 -0.75 -11.96
N SER A 48 -6.19 0.31 -11.16
CA SER A 48 -7.33 1.18 -10.82
C SER A 48 -8.51 0.44 -10.20
N ALA A 49 -8.27 -0.72 -9.59
CA ALA A 49 -9.27 -1.56 -8.94
C ALA A 49 -8.71 -2.24 -7.69
N MET A 50 -9.60 -2.52 -6.75
CA MET A 50 -9.34 -3.35 -5.57
C MET A 50 -10.06 -4.68 -5.72
N TYR A 51 -9.45 -5.75 -5.22
CA TYR A 51 -9.86 -7.11 -5.49
C TYR A 51 -10.34 -7.81 -4.22
N GLU A 52 -11.15 -8.86 -4.41
CA GLU A 52 -11.63 -9.73 -3.32
C GLU A 52 -10.47 -10.33 -2.50
N LYS A 53 -9.39 -10.73 -3.17
CA LYS A 53 -8.24 -11.39 -2.55
C LYS A 53 -6.94 -11.12 -3.30
N TYR A 54 -5.83 -11.25 -2.58
CA TYR A 54 -4.49 -10.95 -3.08
C TYR A 54 -3.53 -12.12 -2.87
N ASP A 55 -2.67 -12.38 -3.86
CA ASP A 55 -1.56 -13.32 -3.76
C ASP A 55 -0.34 -12.63 -3.14
N ILE A 56 -0.06 -12.98 -1.89
CA ILE A 56 1.04 -12.42 -1.09
C ILE A 56 2.42 -12.99 -1.45
N SER A 57 2.49 -14.08 -2.22
CA SER A 57 3.78 -14.68 -2.61
C SER A 57 4.57 -13.82 -3.60
N ASN A 58 3.86 -13.04 -4.43
CA ASN A 58 4.43 -12.27 -5.53
C ASN A 58 4.17 -10.76 -5.41
N GLY A 59 4.24 -10.22 -4.19
CA GLY A 59 4.12 -8.78 -3.97
C GLY A 59 2.71 -8.23 -4.17
N GLY A 60 1.68 -9.08 -4.15
CA GLY A 60 0.29 -8.65 -4.04
C GLY A 60 -0.52 -8.65 -5.32
N GLN A 61 -0.34 -9.54 -6.30
CA GLN A 61 -1.24 -9.55 -7.46
C GLN A 61 -2.68 -9.93 -7.06
N PRO A 62 -3.71 -9.62 -7.86
CA PRO A 62 -5.03 -10.22 -7.69
C PRO A 62 -4.87 -11.73 -7.54
N GLY A 63 -5.36 -12.28 -6.43
CA GLY A 63 -5.24 -13.70 -6.15
C GLY A 63 -6.12 -14.53 -7.08
N GLY A 64 -5.92 -15.85 -7.08
CA GLY A 64 -6.74 -16.77 -7.84
C GLY A 64 -7.01 -18.06 -7.08
N GLY A 65 -7.64 -19.02 -7.77
CA GLY A 65 -8.06 -20.30 -7.20
C GLY A 65 -9.48 -20.28 -6.63
N GLY A 66 -10.01 -21.48 -6.38
CA GLY A 66 -11.44 -21.68 -6.06
C GLY A 66 -12.27 -21.97 -7.31
N GLU A 67 -13.59 -21.82 -7.19
CA GLU A 67 -14.55 -22.13 -8.27
C GLU A 67 -14.76 -20.97 -9.26
N TYR A 68 -14.38 -19.75 -8.88
CA TYR A 68 -14.67 -18.53 -9.63
C TYR A 68 -13.44 -17.64 -9.79
N GLU A 69 -13.46 -16.82 -10.85
CA GLU A 69 -12.50 -15.74 -11.06
C GLU A 69 -12.58 -14.69 -9.94
N VAL A 70 -11.44 -14.07 -9.66
CA VAL A 70 -11.33 -13.02 -8.64
C VAL A 70 -12.15 -11.79 -9.02
N GLN A 71 -12.89 -11.26 -8.06
CA GLN A 71 -13.80 -10.14 -8.29
C GLN A 71 -13.14 -8.78 -8.04
N GLU A 72 -13.46 -7.81 -8.90
CA GLU A 72 -13.11 -6.40 -8.77
C GLU A 72 -14.16 -5.62 -7.96
N GLY A 73 -13.75 -4.54 -7.30
CA GLY A 73 -14.67 -3.64 -6.60
C GLY A 73 -15.26 -4.25 -5.33
N PHE A 74 -14.50 -5.11 -4.63
CA PHE A 74 -15.01 -5.87 -3.49
C PHE A 74 -15.21 -4.99 -2.23
N GLY A 75 -16.45 -4.89 -1.77
CA GLY A 75 -16.84 -3.94 -0.71
C GLY A 75 -16.11 -4.13 0.62
N TRP A 76 -15.77 -5.38 0.99
CA TRP A 76 -15.02 -5.63 2.23
C TRP A 76 -13.59 -5.14 2.15
N THR A 77 -12.90 -5.37 1.02
CA THR A 77 -11.54 -4.87 0.78
C THR A 77 -11.50 -3.36 0.92
N ASN A 78 -12.43 -2.66 0.28
CA ASN A 78 -12.55 -1.19 0.37
C ASN A 78 -12.83 -0.74 1.81
N GLY A 79 -13.77 -1.40 2.50
CA GLY A 79 -14.13 -1.07 3.88
C GLY A 79 -12.98 -1.26 4.87
N VAL A 80 -12.18 -2.32 4.70
CA VAL A 80 -10.99 -2.56 5.54
C VAL A 80 -9.94 -1.48 5.32
N VAL A 81 -9.70 -1.06 4.08
CA VAL A 81 -8.76 0.05 3.81
C VAL A 81 -9.21 1.33 4.50
N LEU A 82 -10.48 1.71 4.38
CA LEU A 82 -11.02 2.90 5.04
C LEU A 82 -10.88 2.82 6.58
N MET A 83 -11.17 1.66 7.16
CA MET A 83 -11.04 1.43 8.60
C MET A 83 -9.58 1.52 9.09
N LEU A 84 -8.63 1.01 8.31
CA LEU A 84 -7.20 1.09 8.66
C LEU A 84 -6.65 2.51 8.50
N LEU A 85 -7.10 3.25 7.48
CA LEU A 85 -6.77 4.66 7.30
C LEU A 85 -7.31 5.51 8.44
N ASP A 86 -8.54 5.28 8.89
CA ASP A 86 -9.12 5.96 10.06
C ASP A 86 -8.30 5.70 11.34
N ARG A 87 -7.84 4.46 11.52
CA ARG A 87 -7.12 4.07 12.74
C ARG A 87 -5.63 4.45 12.78
N TYR A 88 -4.94 4.25 11.67
CA TYR A 88 -3.47 4.31 11.60
C TYR A 88 -2.98 5.35 10.58
N GLY A 89 -3.86 6.21 10.07
CA GLY A 89 -3.54 7.15 8.99
C GLY A 89 -2.37 8.10 9.28
N ASP A 90 -2.10 8.39 10.55
CA ASP A 90 -0.95 9.17 11.01
C ASP A 90 0.39 8.41 10.91
N ARG A 91 0.34 7.09 10.85
CA ARG A 91 1.51 6.20 10.84
C ARG A 91 1.71 5.44 9.52
N LEU A 92 0.64 5.24 8.76
CA LEU A 92 0.67 4.52 7.49
C LEU A 92 1.47 5.28 6.44
N SER A 93 2.20 4.55 5.60
CA SER A 93 2.90 5.07 4.43
C SER A 93 2.55 4.27 3.17
N SER A 94 2.49 4.94 2.01
CA SER A 94 2.35 4.26 0.71
C SER A 94 3.61 3.49 0.31
N GLY A 95 4.74 3.67 1.01
CA GLY A 95 6.02 3.08 0.63
C GLY A 95 6.64 3.68 -0.64
N THR A 96 6.00 4.69 -1.24
CA THR A 96 6.60 5.52 -2.27
C THR A 96 7.75 6.27 -1.62
N GLN A 97 9.00 5.92 -1.95
CA GLN A 97 10.07 6.89 -1.76
C GLN A 97 9.67 8.08 -2.60
N THR A 98 9.29 9.18 -1.96
CA THR A 98 9.51 10.49 -2.55
C THR A 98 10.96 10.47 -2.97
N ALA A 99 11.22 10.30 -4.26
CA ALA A 99 12.51 10.58 -4.82
C ALA A 99 12.75 12.03 -4.43
N PHE A 100 13.49 12.23 -3.33
CA PHE A 100 14.21 13.46 -3.14
C PHE A 100 15.10 13.50 -4.38
N LEU A 101 14.64 14.19 -5.41
CA LEU A 101 15.56 14.77 -6.36
C LEU A 101 16.42 15.66 -5.49
N GLU A 102 17.54 15.12 -5.05
CA GLU A 102 18.55 15.85 -4.32
C GLU A 102 18.76 17.16 -5.08
N PRO A 103 18.65 18.33 -4.43
CA PRO A 103 18.77 19.63 -5.09
C PRO A 103 20.04 19.74 -5.94
N HIS A 104 21.06 18.97 -5.57
CA HIS A 104 22.33 18.81 -6.27
C HIS A 104 22.20 18.24 -7.70
N CYS A 105 21.29 17.31 -7.97
CA CYS A 105 21.07 16.76 -9.31
C CYS A 105 20.39 17.78 -10.24
N LEU A 106 19.45 18.58 -9.71
CA LEU A 106 18.80 19.66 -10.47
C LEU A 106 19.79 20.79 -10.77
N ALA A 107 20.59 21.19 -9.79
CA ALA A 107 21.63 22.19 -9.99
C ALA A 107 22.68 21.74 -11.02
N ALA A 108 23.10 20.47 -10.97
CA ALA A 108 24.04 19.91 -11.95
C ALA A 108 23.45 19.82 -13.36
N ALA A 109 22.17 19.42 -13.50
CA ALA A 109 21.49 19.38 -14.79
C ALA A 109 21.31 20.79 -15.41
N LEU A 110 21.00 21.79 -14.57
CA LEU A 110 20.89 23.20 -15.00
C LEU A 110 22.26 23.80 -15.37
N LEU A 111 23.31 23.52 -14.60
CA LEU A 111 24.68 23.95 -14.93
C LEU A 111 25.21 23.29 -16.19
N LEU A 112 24.94 21.99 -16.39
CA LEU A 112 25.36 21.25 -17.58
C LEU A 112 24.63 21.76 -18.83
N SER A 113 23.33 22.01 -18.74
CA SER A 113 22.55 22.59 -19.86
C SER A 113 22.98 24.02 -20.18
N LEU A 114 23.31 24.83 -19.16
CA LEU A 114 23.89 26.15 -19.34
C LEU A 114 25.29 26.08 -19.99
N LEU A 115 26.18 25.20 -19.52
CA LEU A 115 27.52 25.01 -20.10
C LEU A 115 27.46 24.55 -21.56
N LEU A 116 26.53 23.65 -21.90
CA LEU A 116 26.32 23.18 -23.27
C LEU A 116 25.82 24.30 -24.20
N SER A 117 25.12 25.32 -23.68
CA SER A 117 24.69 26.49 -24.47
C SER A 117 25.83 27.44 -24.84
N PHE A 118 27.01 27.31 -24.22
CA PHE A 118 28.22 28.09 -24.52
C PHE A 118 29.24 27.34 -25.39
N LEU A 119 28.97 26.09 -25.78
CA LEU A 119 29.82 25.41 -26.75
C LEU A 119 29.58 26.01 -28.15
N PRO A 120 30.63 26.42 -28.88
CA PRO A 120 30.49 26.84 -30.26
C PRO A 120 30.04 25.64 -31.10
N GLN A 121 29.02 25.85 -31.93
CA GLN A 121 28.41 24.85 -32.80
C GLN A 121 29.31 24.47 -33.96
#